data_AF-A0A1H0KZF4-F1
#
_entry.id   AF-A0A1H0KZF4-F1
#
_cell.length_a   1.000
_cell.length_b   1.000
_cell.length_c   1.000
_cell.angle_alpha   90.00
_cell.angle_beta   90.00
_cell.angle_gamma   90.00
#
_symmetry.space_group_name_H-M   'P 1'
#
loop_
_entity.id
_entity.type
_entity.pdbx_description
1 polymer ?
#
loop_
_entity_poly.entity_id
_entity_poly.type
_entity_poly.pdbx_seq_one_letter_code
_entity_poly.pdbx_strand_id
1 'polypeptide(L)'
;MTHSTPVEHLLENLRETTIQISRLNLDEEANDSLLLSLQNNQVELRHQIEEILLEEGRSFNEHEKPYIKECFMLEQNNLEKFKTIQQSLVGKLQRINSGKVSRELYQYEEEQSVGFFIDKNR
;
A
#
# COMPACT_ATOMS: atom_id res chain seq x y z
N MET A 1 -12.98 -37.15 -8.62
CA MET A 1 -13.11 -36.00 -7.72
C MET A 1 -11.88 -36.02 -6.84
N THR A 2 -10.86 -35.22 -7.16
CA THR A 2 -9.68 -35.07 -6.32
C THR A 2 -10.11 -34.27 -5.09
N HIS A 3 -10.01 -34.87 -3.90
CA HIS A 3 -10.23 -34.13 -2.66
C HIS A 3 -9.15 -33.05 -2.57
N SER A 4 -9.58 -31.78 -2.54
CA SER A 4 -8.68 -30.64 -2.32
C SER A 4 -8.02 -30.80 -0.96
N THR A 5 -6.69 -30.65 -0.91
CA THR A 5 -5.95 -30.73 0.36
C THR A 5 -6.26 -29.50 1.22
N PRO A 6 -6.08 -29.58 2.55
CA PRO A 6 -6.19 -28.40 3.42
C PRO A 6 -5.29 -27.25 2.94
N VAL A 7 -4.08 -27.55 2.46
CA VAL A 7 -3.14 -26.56 1.92
C VAL A 7 -3.66 -25.94 0.62
N GLU A 8 -4.25 -26.72 -0.29
CA GLU A 8 -4.85 -26.19 -1.52
C GLU A 8 -5.98 -25.19 -1.23
N HIS A 9 -6.83 -25.47 -0.25
CA HIS A 9 -7.87 -24.53 0.18
C HIS A 9 -7.28 -23.23 0.76
N LEU A 10 -6.23 -23.33 1.58
CA LEU A 10 -5.57 -22.14 2.12
C LEU A 10 -4.89 -21.32 1.02
N LEU A 11 -4.28 -21.97 0.03
CA LEU A 11 -3.68 -21.32 -1.13
C LEU A 11 -4.73 -20.61 -2.00
N GLU A 12 -5.90 -21.21 -2.16
CA GLU A 12 -7.01 -20.60 -2.88
C GLU A 12 -7.51 -19.34 -2.15
N ASN A 13 -7.68 -19.40 -0.82
CA ASN A 13 -8.03 -18.25 0.00
C ASN A 13 -6.96 -17.15 -0.04
N LEU A 14 -5.67 -17.53 -0.05
CA LEU A 14 -4.57 -16.59 -0.16
C LEU A 14 -4.62 -15.86 -1.50
N ARG A 15 -4.86 -16.60 -2.60
CA ARG A 15 -5.05 -16.02 -3.93
C ARG A 15 -6.22 -15.04 -3.94
N GLU A 16 -7.38 -15.44 -3.43
CA GLU A 16 -8.57 -14.57 -3.40
C GLU A 16 -8.32 -13.30 -2.59
N THR A 17 -7.70 -13.42 -1.42
CA THR A 17 -7.31 -12.26 -0.59
C THR A 17 -6.36 -11.34 -1.35
N THR A 18 -5.38 -11.90 -2.06
CA THR A 18 -4.43 -11.12 -2.87
C THR A 18 -5.12 -10.38 -4.03
N ILE A 19 -6.10 -11.02 -4.69
CA ILE A 19 -6.93 -10.41 -5.73
C ILE A 19 -7.78 -9.28 -5.17
N GLN A 20 -8.37 -9.45 -3.98
CA GLN A 20 -9.13 -8.39 -3.31
C GLN A 20 -8.25 -7.17 -3.06
N ILE A 21 -7.02 -7.39 -2.55
CA ILE A 21 -6.03 -6.32 -2.37
C ILE A 21 -5.71 -5.62 -3.70
N SER A 22 -5.52 -6.36 -4.79
CA SER A 22 -5.26 -5.78 -6.12
C SER A 22 -6.38 -4.86 -6.59
N ARG A 23 -7.62 -5.21 -6.27
CA ARG A 23 -8.84 -4.50 -6.68
C ARG A 23 -9.19 -3.33 -5.79
N LEU A 24 -8.56 -3.18 -4.62
CA LEU A 24 -8.85 -2.05 -3.74
C LEU A 24 -8.57 -0.71 -4.43
N ASN A 25 -9.53 0.20 -4.27
CA ASN A 25 -9.37 1.60 -4.63
C ASN A 25 -8.71 2.33 -3.47
N LEU A 26 -7.41 2.63 -3.60
CA LEU A 26 -6.63 3.27 -2.55
C LEU A 26 -6.77 4.80 -2.54
N ASP A 27 -7.57 5.38 -3.44
CA ASP A 27 -7.93 6.79 -3.36
C ASP A 27 -9.07 7.03 -2.34
N GLU A 28 -9.71 5.97 -1.86
CA GLU A 28 -10.76 6.02 -0.83
C GLU A 28 -10.20 5.65 0.54
N GLU A 29 -10.16 6.61 1.47
CA GLU A 29 -9.66 6.44 2.85
C GLU A 29 -10.38 5.31 3.62
N ALA A 30 -11.65 5.04 3.30
CA ALA A 30 -12.40 3.93 3.90
C ALA A 30 -11.78 2.55 3.60
N ASN A 31 -10.99 2.44 2.52
CA ASN A 31 -10.35 1.19 2.12
C ASN A 31 -9.03 0.93 2.85
N ASP A 32 -8.50 1.87 3.63
CA ASP A 32 -7.25 1.67 4.38
C ASP A 32 -7.38 0.61 5.48
N SER A 33 -8.49 0.66 6.23
CA SER A 33 -8.79 -0.35 7.25
C SER A 33 -9.04 -1.73 6.63
N LEU A 34 -9.67 -1.76 5.45
CA LEU A 34 -9.89 -3.00 4.70
C LEU A 34 -8.58 -3.55 4.14
N LEU A 35 -7.70 -2.70 3.62
CA LEU A 35 -6.37 -3.09 3.15
C LEU A 35 -5.57 -3.75 4.27
N LEU A 36 -5.52 -3.12 5.44
CA LEU A 36 -4.81 -3.67 6.61
C LEU A 36 -5.37 -5.02 7.04
N SER A 37 -6.71 -5.15 7.08
CA SER A 37 -7.39 -6.41 7.39
C SER A 37 -7.02 -7.53 6.41
N LEU A 38 -7.05 -7.24 5.10
CA LEU A 38 -6.69 -8.20 4.06
C LEU A 38 -5.20 -8.58 4.11
N GLN A 39 -4.30 -7.64 4.40
CA GLN A 39 -2.87 -7.91 4.57
C GLN A 39 -2.60 -8.80 5.79
N ASN A 40 -3.28 -8.57 6.91
CA ASN A 40 -3.21 -9.44 8.08
C ASN A 40 -3.70 -10.84 7.74
N ASN A 41 -4.83 -10.96 7.02
CA ASN A 41 -5.34 -12.25 6.56
C ASN A 41 -4.33 -12.99 5.65
N GLN A 42 -3.63 -12.29 4.74
CA GLN A 42 -2.56 -12.91 3.94
C GLN A 42 -1.42 -13.46 4.82
N VAL A 43 -1.04 -12.74 5.88
CA VAL A 43 0.00 -13.18 6.82
C VAL A 43 -0.46 -14.41 7.58
N GLU A 44 -1.69 -14.42 8.10
CA GLU A 44 -2.28 -15.56 8.81
C GLU A 44 -2.37 -16.80 7.92
N LEU A 45 -2.86 -16.66 6.68
CA LEU A 45 -2.94 -17.75 5.72
C LEU A 45 -1.55 -18.33 5.40
N ARG A 46 -0.53 -17.47 5.22
CA ARG A 46 0.85 -17.92 5.00
C ARG A 46 1.40 -18.71 6.18
N HIS A 47 1.17 -18.23 7.41
CA HIS A 47 1.60 -18.95 8.61
C HIS A 47 0.90 -20.31 8.74
N GLN A 48 -0.42 -20.38 8.52
CA GLN A 48 -1.15 -21.66 8.56
C GLN A 48 -0.64 -22.66 7.52
N ILE A 49 -0.33 -22.20 6.31
CA ILE A 49 0.28 -23.04 5.27
C ILE A 49 1.65 -23.54 5.72
N GLU A 50 2.49 -22.65 6.25
CA GLU A 50 3.82 -23.00 6.73
C GLU A 50 3.77 -24.01 7.89
N GLU A 51 2.88 -23.81 8.86
CA GLU A 51 2.66 -24.73 9.98
C GLU A 51 2.29 -26.13 9.49
N ILE A 52 1.31 -26.25 8.59
CA ILE A 52 0.89 -27.55 8.04
C ILE A 52 2.04 -28.24 7.30
N LEU A 53 2.78 -27.50 6.46
CA LEU A 53 3.91 -28.07 5.73
C LEU A 53 5.05 -28.54 6.65
N LEU A 54 5.30 -27.80 7.74
CA LEU A 54 6.27 -28.18 8.77
C LEU A 54 5.81 -29.42 9.54
N GLU A 55 4.54 -29.48 9.96
CA GLU A 55 3.95 -30.64 10.65
C GLU A 55 3.97 -31.90 9.78
N GLU A 56 3.67 -31.75 8.49
CA GLU A 56 3.71 -32.84 7.50
C GLU A 56 5.15 -33.16 7.03
N GLY A 57 6.14 -32.36 7.40
CA GLY A 57 7.54 -32.56 7.02
C GLY A 57 7.79 -32.53 5.51
N ARG A 58 7.00 -31.74 4.77
CA ARG A 58 7.06 -31.70 3.30
C ARG A 58 7.12 -30.28 2.75
N SER A 59 7.42 -30.19 1.45
CA SER A 59 7.30 -28.94 0.69
C SER A 59 6.04 -28.96 -0.20
N PHE A 60 5.82 -27.87 -0.93
CA PHE A 60 4.74 -27.73 -1.90
C PHE A 60 4.85 -28.78 -3.01
N ASN A 61 3.73 -29.42 -3.31
CA ASN A 61 3.63 -30.39 -4.40
C ASN A 61 3.43 -29.69 -5.77
N GLU A 62 3.45 -30.46 -6.86
CA GLU A 62 3.30 -29.93 -8.23
C GLU A 62 1.94 -29.26 -8.50
N HIS A 63 0.89 -29.62 -7.76
CA HIS A 63 -0.44 -29.02 -7.88
C HIS A 63 -0.55 -27.70 -7.08
N GLU A 64 0.21 -27.56 -6.00
CA GLU A 64 0.25 -26.38 -5.14
C GLU A 64 1.16 -25.27 -5.71
N LYS A 65 2.26 -25.64 -6.40
CA LYS A 65 3.23 -24.69 -6.99
C LYS A 65 2.62 -23.63 -7.92
N PRO A 66 1.65 -23.94 -8.80
CA PRO A 66 0.97 -22.94 -9.61
C PRO A 66 0.30 -21.84 -8.78
N TYR A 67 -0.37 -22.19 -7.68
CA TYR A 67 -1.01 -21.21 -6.79
C TYR A 67 0.01 -20.26 -6.16
N ILE A 68 1.14 -20.80 -5.70
CA ILE A 68 2.23 -19.99 -5.15
C ILE A 68 2.76 -19.00 -6.18
N LYS A 69 2.98 -19.48 -7.42
CA LYS A 69 3.47 -18.62 -8.50
C LYS A 69 2.48 -17.50 -8.82
N GLU A 70 1.19 -17.81 -8.88
CA GLU A 70 0.14 -16.83 -9.12
C GLU A 70 0.06 -15.79 -7.98
N CYS A 71 0.04 -16.24 -6.73
CA CYS A 71 0.06 -15.36 -5.56
C CYS A 71 1.28 -14.43 -5.58
N PHE A 72 2.46 -14.98 -5.83
CA PHE A 72 3.69 -14.19 -5.92
C PHE A 72 3.60 -13.11 -7.01
N MET A 73 3.11 -13.45 -8.19
CA MET A 73 2.95 -12.48 -9.28
C MET A 73 1.95 -11.37 -8.92
N LEU A 74 0.83 -11.71 -8.29
CA LEU A 74 -0.17 -10.74 -7.84
C LEU A 74 0.39 -9.81 -6.76
N GLU A 75 1.14 -10.36 -5.79
CA GLU A 75 1.79 -9.57 -4.73
C GLU A 75 2.83 -8.60 -5.28
N GLN A 76 3.64 -9.02 -6.26
CA GLN A 76 4.58 -8.13 -6.93
C GLN A 76 3.86 -6.97 -7.66
N ASN A 77 2.77 -7.27 -8.37
CA ASN A 77 1.97 -6.24 -9.02
C ASN A 77 1.36 -5.27 -8.01
N ASN A 78 0.88 -5.77 -6.87
CA ASN A 78 0.35 -4.95 -5.79
C ASN A 78 1.43 -4.03 -5.20
N LEU A 79 2.63 -4.56 -4.98
CA LEU A 79 3.76 -3.79 -4.47
C LEU A 79 4.13 -2.63 -5.41
N GLU A 80 4.21 -2.88 -6.71
CA GLU A 80 4.51 -1.84 -7.71
C GLU A 80 3.40 -0.79 -7.79
N LYS A 81 2.12 -1.21 -7.72
CA LYS A 81 0.98 -0.29 -7.59
C LYS A 81 1.12 0.61 -6.36
N PHE A 82 1.43 0.03 -5.19
CA PHE A 82 1.57 0.77 -3.94
C PHE A 82 2.74 1.76 -3.98
N LYS A 83 3.89 1.35 -4.54
CA LYS A 83 5.04 2.26 -4.73
C LYS A 83 4.67 3.46 -5.61
N THR A 84 3.94 3.21 -6.70
CA THR A 84 3.50 4.27 -7.62
C THR A 84 2.57 5.28 -6.92
N ILE A 85 1.62 4.77 -6.13
CA ILE A 85 0.71 5.61 -5.35
C ILE A 85 1.48 6.42 -4.30
N GLN A 86 2.39 5.77 -3.56
CA GLN A 86 3.23 6.44 -2.57
C GLN A 86 4.04 7.58 -3.19
N GLN A 87 4.69 7.34 -4.34
CA GLN A 87 5.44 8.37 -5.06
C GLN A 87 4.55 9.55 -5.50
N SER A 88 3.34 9.26 -5.99
CA SER A 88 2.35 10.29 -6.35
C SER A 88 1.96 11.15 -5.14
N LEU A 89 1.67 10.52 -3.99
CA LEU A 89 1.33 11.22 -2.74
C LEU A 89 2.50 12.09 -2.23
N VAL A 90 3.72 11.56 -2.25
CA VAL A 90 4.93 12.33 -1.90
C VAL A 90 5.09 13.54 -2.81
N GLY A 91 4.89 13.38 -4.13
CA GLY A 91 4.94 14.49 -5.08
C GLY A 91 3.85 15.55 -4.81
N LYS A 92 2.63 15.14 -4.46
CA LYS A 92 1.55 16.05 -4.06
C LYS A 92 1.92 16.83 -2.79
N LEU A 93 2.47 16.16 -1.77
CA LEU A 93 2.93 16.81 -0.54
C LEU A 93 4.04 17.83 -0.79
N GLN A 94 5.01 17.50 -1.64
CA GLN A 94 6.08 18.43 -2.02
C GLN A 94 5.53 19.70 -2.69
N ARG A 95 4.55 19.57 -3.59
CA ARG A 95 3.88 20.72 -4.23
C ARG A 95 3.10 21.58 -3.24
N ILE A 96 2.44 20.95 -2.27
CA ILE A 96 1.73 21.69 -1.20
C ILE A 96 2.74 22.47 -0.36
N ASN A 97 3.86 21.84 0.02
CA ASN A 97 4.90 22.49 0.81
C ASN A 97 5.56 23.63 0.05
N SER A 98 5.89 23.47 -1.23
CA SER A 98 6.43 24.58 -2.02
C SER A 98 5.44 25.73 -2.14
N GLY A 99 4.14 25.44 -2.33
CA GLY A 99 3.10 26.46 -2.35
C GLY A 99 2.85 27.15 -1.00
N LYS A 100 3.22 26.52 0.13
CA LYS A 100 3.25 27.18 1.44
C LYS A 100 4.44 28.12 1.56
N VAL A 101 5.65 27.64 1.20
CA VAL A 101 6.86 28.46 1.19
C VAL A 101 6.71 29.69 0.30
N SER A 102 6.13 29.55 -0.90
CA SER A 102 5.87 30.69 -1.77
C SER A 102 4.87 31.68 -1.16
N ARG A 103 3.82 31.20 -0.47
CA ARG A 103 2.87 32.08 0.22
C ARG A 103 3.49 32.82 1.40
N GLU A 104 4.28 32.13 2.21
CA GLU A 104 5.01 32.74 3.32
C GLU A 104 6.02 33.79 2.82
N LEU A 105 6.71 33.50 1.71
CA LEU A 105 7.62 34.45 1.06
C LEU A 105 6.87 35.69 0.55
N TYR A 106 5.74 35.50 -0.16
CA TYR A 106 4.95 36.63 -0.66
C TYR A 106 4.34 37.47 0.46
N GLN A 107 3.86 36.82 1.53
CA GLN A 107 3.32 37.51 2.69
C GLN A 107 4.41 38.30 3.43
N TYR A 108 5.62 37.74 3.57
CA TYR A 108 6.77 38.45 4.15
C TYR A 108 7.16 39.68 3.31
N GLU A 109 7.25 39.55 1.99
CA GLU A 109 7.54 40.68 1.09
C GLU A 109 6.42 41.74 1.12
N GLU A 110 5.15 41.34 1.21
CA GLU A 110 4.01 42.24 1.35
C GLU A 110 4.06 43.00 2.68
N GLU A 111 4.30 42.31 3.81
CA GLU A 111 4.46 42.93 5.14
C GLU A 111 5.63 43.92 5.17
N GLN A 112 6.75 43.62 4.50
CA GLN A 112 7.86 44.57 4.35
C GLN A 112 7.51 45.77 3.46
N SER A 113 6.73 45.56 2.39
CA SER A 113 6.31 46.63 1.49
C SER A 113 5.35 47.64 2.17
N VAL A 114 4.56 47.17 3.14
CA VAL A 114 3.63 47.99 3.93
C VAL A 114 4.34 48.67 5.13
N GLY A 115 5.53 48.19 5.53
CA GLY A 115 6.29 48.70 6.67
C GLY A 115 7.18 49.94 6.43
N PHE A 116 7.31 50.44 5.19
CA PHE A 116 8.15 51.59 4.86
C PHE A 116 7.36 52.90 4.67
N PHE A 117 6.56 53.29 5.67
CA PHE A 117 6.12 54.68 5.86
C PHE A 117 6.41 55.12 7.31
N ILE A 118 7.69 55.20 7.68
CA ILE A 118 8.09 56.07 8.80
C ILE A 118 8.51 57.40 8.21
N ASP A 119 7.64 58.37 8.43
CA ASP A 119 7.77 59.79 8.14
C ASP A 119 9.16 60.32 8.50
N LYS A 120 9.97 60.60 7.47
CA LYS A 120 11.19 61.41 7.59
C LYS A 120 10.89 62.78 7.03
N ASN A 121 10.13 63.59 7.75
CA ASN A 121 10.19 65.05 7.66
C ASN A 121 9.89 65.65 9.04
N ARG A 122 10.97 65.79 9.83
CA ARG A 122 11.03 66.69 10.97
C ARG A 122 12.06 67.77 10.66
#